data_AF-A0A966TUQ1-F1
#
_entry.id   AF-A0A966TUQ1-F1
#
_cell.length_a   1.000
_cell.length_b   1.000
_cell.length_c   1.000
_cell.angle_alpha   90.00
_cell.angle_beta   90.00
_cell.angle_gamma   90.00
#
_symmetry.space_group_name_H-M   'P 1'
#
loop_
_entity.id
_entity.type
_entity.pdbx_description
1 polymer ?
#
loop_
_entity_poly.entity_id
_entity_poly.type
_entity_poly.pdbx_seq_one_letter_code
_entity_poly.pdbx_strand_id
1 'polypeptide(L)'
;MRNHTPWWKWLIIAAVILPGALYALPNLFGDSPGIQLRGARGGELGTEQLAEIQRVLDESKIKYDALTLDEQGIRVRFPSTDAQLQARDSLELRLGSGYTIALTLIPAAPQWLAQAGAVPMYLGLDLRGGVHFLLEVDMASAQSRAEDRYVSDLRTTLREAKIRYREISRDANGLIGITLRESAERDAALKVIGKEIPGLEVRPSGEGSTVDIRLALAQSELDALFKFALEQNITALRNRVDELGVAEPVVQQQGDRRIVVQLPGVQDTARAKRILGRTATLEMMMVDEEHSLEAALGGKVPTGSKIYRFRDDRPILLEKRVIYSGENIVDAAASIDTQSGGPIVSITLDAIGARINQNITGKNIGKRMAVLYIENRSVIQTDAQGQALRDAKGQVTRTKQRIEEVITAPVIRDQLGKRFQIEGLDSVTEARDLALMLRAGSLAAPVEIIEERTVGPSLGQANISEGFRSVVIGFVLVLVFMAFYYRFFGLVANLALALNLVLIVAVLSLLQATLTLPGVAGIVLTVGMAVDANVLIFERIREEIRNGSTP
;
A
#
# COMPACT_ATOMS: atom_id res chain seq x y z
N MET A 1 50.92 -21.64 -25.93
CA MET A 1 50.26 -20.32 -26.04
C MET A 1 50.48 -19.56 -24.75
N ARG A 2 51.29 -18.49 -24.76
CA ARG A 2 51.50 -17.63 -23.59
C ARG A 2 50.32 -16.66 -23.49
N ASN A 3 49.66 -16.66 -22.35
CA ASN A 3 48.55 -15.76 -22.04
C ASN A 3 49.06 -14.30 -22.12
N HIS A 4 48.72 -13.57 -23.18
CA HIS A 4 49.14 -12.17 -23.40
C HIS A 4 48.37 -11.16 -22.54
N THR A 5 47.51 -11.60 -21.63
CA THR A 5 46.80 -10.73 -20.70
C THR A 5 47.70 -10.37 -19.50
N PRO A 6 47.95 -9.06 -19.25
CA PRO A 6 48.65 -8.61 -18.05
C PRO A 6 47.99 -9.13 -16.76
N TRP A 7 48.80 -9.46 -15.75
CA TRP A 7 48.33 -10.01 -14.46
C TRP A 7 47.28 -9.13 -13.76
N TRP A 8 47.36 -7.80 -13.92
CA TRP A 8 46.38 -6.87 -13.36
C TRP A 8 44.98 -7.01 -13.98
N LYS A 9 44.86 -7.50 -15.22
CA LYS A 9 43.55 -7.79 -15.82
C LYS A 9 42.88 -8.97 -15.14
N TRP A 10 43.65 -9.99 -14.74
CA TRP A 10 43.13 -11.11 -13.95
C TRP A 10 42.68 -10.66 -12.56
N LEU A 11 43.37 -9.68 -11.95
CA LEU A 11 42.92 -9.05 -10.71
C LEU A 11 41.60 -8.29 -10.89
N ILE A 12 41.44 -7.52 -11.98
CA ILE A 12 40.17 -6.84 -12.25
C ILE A 12 39.03 -7.85 -12.45
N ILE A 13 39.29 -8.92 -13.21
CA ILE A 13 38.31 -9.99 -13.43
C ILE A 13 37.92 -10.63 -12.08
N ALA A 14 38.89 -10.95 -11.23
CA ALA A 14 38.62 -11.48 -9.88
C ALA A 14 37.86 -10.48 -9.00
N ALA A 15 38.19 -9.18 -9.08
CA ALA A 15 37.52 -8.12 -8.34
C ALA A 15 36.06 -7.91 -8.76
N VAL A 16 35.68 -8.31 -9.98
CA VAL A 16 34.27 -8.27 -10.44
C VAL A 16 33.56 -9.59 -10.11
N ILE A 17 34.21 -10.74 -10.37
CA ILE A 17 33.59 -12.06 -10.20
C ILE A 17 33.36 -12.41 -8.73
N LEU A 18 34.31 -12.13 -7.82
CA LEU A 18 34.18 -12.53 -6.42
C LEU A 18 32.99 -11.84 -5.73
N PRO A 19 32.82 -10.50 -5.84
CA PRO A 19 31.60 -9.85 -5.37
C PRO A 19 30.37 -10.34 -6.13
N GLY A 20 30.44 -10.50 -7.46
CA GLY A 20 29.32 -11.02 -8.25
C GLY A 20 28.82 -12.37 -7.75
N ALA A 21 29.73 -13.31 -7.49
CA ALA A 21 29.40 -14.62 -6.93
C ALA A 21 28.79 -14.52 -5.53
N LEU A 22 29.32 -13.63 -4.67
CA LEU A 22 28.78 -13.39 -3.33
C LEU A 22 27.33 -12.88 -3.39
N TYR A 23 27.03 -11.91 -4.26
CA TYR A 23 25.69 -11.34 -4.43
C TYR A 23 24.73 -12.28 -5.18
N ALA A 24 25.25 -13.21 -5.99
CA ALA A 24 24.44 -14.24 -6.63
C ALA A 24 24.07 -15.41 -5.70
N LEU A 25 24.93 -15.70 -4.71
CA LEU A 25 24.81 -16.86 -3.82
C LEU A 25 23.46 -17.02 -3.10
N PRO A 26 22.80 -15.96 -2.57
CA PRO A 26 21.52 -16.08 -1.88
C PRO A 26 20.42 -16.75 -2.71
N ASN A 27 20.46 -16.59 -4.03
CA ASN A 27 19.45 -17.14 -4.95
C ASN A 27 19.45 -18.66 -5.04
N LEU A 28 20.51 -19.33 -4.57
CA LEU A 28 20.61 -20.79 -4.56
C LEU A 28 19.82 -21.44 -3.42
N PHE A 29 19.47 -20.68 -2.38
CA PHE A 29 18.79 -21.22 -1.19
C PHE A 29 17.26 -21.30 -1.36
N GLY A 30 16.69 -20.54 -2.28
CA GLY A 30 15.24 -20.46 -2.49
C GLY A 30 14.48 -19.85 -1.32
N ASP A 31 13.15 -20.04 -1.32
CA ASP A 31 12.24 -19.53 -0.30
C ASP A 31 11.64 -20.68 0.52
N SER A 32 11.40 -20.42 1.82
CA SER A 32 10.63 -21.31 2.71
C SER A 32 9.32 -20.65 3.15
N PRO A 33 8.26 -21.43 3.42
CA PRO A 33 7.05 -20.94 4.07
C PRO A 33 7.38 -20.21 5.37
N GLY A 34 6.78 -19.03 5.60
CA GLY A 34 7.08 -18.23 6.79
C GLY A 34 5.93 -17.35 7.26
N ILE A 35 5.92 -17.05 8.56
CA ILE A 35 5.00 -16.09 9.14
C ILE A 35 5.80 -14.85 9.52
N GLN A 36 5.29 -13.68 9.13
CA GLN A 36 5.76 -12.41 9.64
C GLN A 36 4.71 -11.85 10.60
N LEU A 37 5.09 -11.65 11.85
CA LEU A 37 4.30 -10.98 12.86
C LEU A 37 4.80 -9.54 13.00
N ARG A 38 3.88 -8.59 12.90
CA ARG A 38 4.10 -7.20 13.26
C ARG A 38 3.19 -6.84 14.42
N GLY A 39 3.61 -5.91 15.27
CA GLY A 39 2.66 -5.29 16.20
C GLY A 39 1.53 -4.66 15.39
N ALA A 40 0.30 -4.85 15.82
CA ALA A 40 -0.83 -4.21 15.17
C ALA A 40 -0.60 -2.69 15.15
N ARG A 41 -0.83 -2.07 13.99
CA ARG A 41 -0.78 -0.59 13.80
C ARG A 41 0.56 0.06 14.14
N GLY A 42 1.67 -0.65 13.91
CA GLY A 42 3.03 -0.08 14.02
C GLY A 42 3.71 -0.27 15.37
N GLY A 43 3.14 -1.07 16.28
CA GLY A 43 3.81 -1.43 17.54
C GLY A 43 5.12 -2.20 17.30
N GLU A 44 6.19 -1.77 17.97
CA GLU A 44 7.47 -2.48 17.94
C GLU A 44 7.37 -3.80 18.71
N LEU A 45 7.95 -4.86 18.14
CA LEU A 45 8.04 -6.16 18.78
C LEU A 45 9.43 -6.31 19.39
N GLY A 46 9.48 -6.71 20.66
CA GLY A 46 10.72 -6.92 21.40
C GLY A 46 11.03 -8.41 21.62
N THR A 47 12.03 -8.64 22.45
CA THR A 47 12.48 -9.98 22.85
C THR A 47 11.45 -10.73 23.70
N GLU A 48 10.60 -10.00 24.44
CA GLU A 48 9.51 -10.58 25.24
C GLU A 48 8.45 -11.22 24.34
N GLN A 49 8.00 -10.50 23.31
CA GLN A 49 7.04 -11.01 22.32
C GLN A 49 7.63 -12.18 21.52
N LEU A 50 8.93 -12.15 21.22
CA LEU A 50 9.61 -13.30 20.61
C LEU A 50 9.56 -14.54 21.51
N ALA A 51 9.80 -14.39 22.81
CA ALA A 51 9.70 -15.49 23.75
C ALA A 51 8.26 -16.00 23.92
N GLU A 52 7.27 -15.12 23.86
CA GLU A 52 5.84 -15.49 23.87
C GLU A 52 5.47 -16.32 22.63
N ILE A 53 5.84 -15.85 21.43
CA ILE A 53 5.60 -16.57 20.17
C ILE A 53 6.31 -17.93 20.17
N GLN A 54 7.54 -17.98 20.65
CA GLN A 54 8.28 -19.24 20.78
C GLN A 54 7.52 -20.23 21.67
N ARG A 55 7.05 -19.77 22.84
CA ARG A 55 6.27 -20.59 23.77
C ARG A 55 4.99 -21.13 23.13
N VAL A 56 4.26 -20.29 22.39
CA VAL A 56 3.03 -20.70 21.68
C VAL A 56 3.32 -21.79 20.65
N LEU A 57 4.39 -21.66 19.88
CA LEU A 57 4.79 -22.65 18.87
C LEU A 57 5.24 -23.97 19.51
N ASP A 58 6.02 -23.90 20.58
CA ASP A 58 6.53 -25.05 21.33
C ASP A 58 5.40 -25.83 22.03
N GLU A 59 4.48 -25.13 22.70
CA GLU A 59 3.30 -25.74 23.34
C GLU A 59 2.38 -26.42 22.34
N SER A 60 2.26 -25.85 21.14
CA SER A 60 1.46 -26.40 20.03
C SER A 60 2.20 -27.51 19.28
N LYS A 61 3.45 -27.82 19.66
CA LYS A 61 4.34 -28.82 19.05
C LYS A 61 4.59 -28.59 17.56
N ILE A 62 4.61 -27.33 17.13
CA ILE A 62 4.78 -26.96 15.73
C ILE A 62 6.27 -26.77 15.44
N LYS A 63 6.80 -27.55 14.50
CA LYS A 63 8.21 -27.43 14.09
C LYS A 63 8.41 -26.18 13.24
N TYR A 64 9.45 -25.41 13.58
CA TYR A 64 9.91 -24.27 12.80
C TYR A 64 11.43 -24.37 12.58
N ASP A 65 11.92 -23.84 11.47
CA ASP A 65 13.34 -23.90 11.09
C ASP A 65 14.16 -22.74 11.68
N ALA A 66 13.53 -21.57 11.80
CA ALA A 66 14.15 -20.37 12.34
C ALA A 66 13.10 -19.42 12.92
N LEU A 67 13.45 -18.75 14.02
CA LEU A 67 12.66 -17.69 14.64
C LEU A 67 13.60 -16.51 14.89
N THR A 68 13.30 -15.37 14.27
CA THR A 68 14.20 -14.22 14.25
C THR A 68 13.43 -12.92 14.44
N LEU A 69 13.99 -11.99 15.21
CA LEU A 69 13.48 -10.63 15.34
C LEU A 69 14.32 -9.70 14.45
N ASP A 70 13.64 -8.85 13.67
CA ASP A 70 14.25 -7.77 12.90
C ASP A 70 13.44 -6.47 13.05
N GLU A 71 13.91 -5.38 12.42
CA GLU A 71 13.24 -4.08 12.46
C GLU A 71 11.81 -4.10 11.89
N GLN A 72 11.47 -5.10 11.06
CA GLN A 72 10.15 -5.27 10.47
C GLN A 72 9.27 -6.25 11.24
N GLY A 73 9.68 -6.68 12.44
CA GLY A 73 8.93 -7.54 13.34
C GLY A 73 9.54 -8.93 13.53
N ILE A 74 8.71 -9.88 13.91
CA ILE A 74 9.13 -11.26 14.19
C ILE A 74 8.86 -12.13 12.98
N ARG A 75 9.88 -12.84 12.51
CA ARG A 75 9.80 -13.75 11.38
C ARG A 75 10.01 -15.18 11.83
N VAL A 76 9.11 -16.06 11.43
CA VAL A 76 9.17 -17.49 11.71
C VAL A 76 9.20 -18.25 10.40
N ARG A 77 10.20 -19.10 10.19
CA ARG A 77 10.36 -19.93 9.00
C ARG A 77 9.93 -21.36 9.32
N PHE A 78 9.19 -21.99 8.42
CA PHE A 78 8.63 -23.33 8.60
C PHE A 78 9.11 -24.28 7.50
N PRO A 79 9.22 -25.59 7.81
CA PRO A 79 9.65 -26.60 6.84
C PRO A 79 8.56 -26.92 5.79
N SER A 80 7.30 -26.56 6.04
CA SER A 80 6.18 -26.83 5.14
C SER A 80 5.05 -25.82 5.29
N THR A 81 4.23 -25.69 4.24
CA THR A 81 3.02 -24.86 4.24
C THR A 81 2.01 -25.35 5.28
N ASP A 82 1.93 -26.66 5.52
CA ASP A 82 1.02 -27.20 6.55
C ASP A 82 1.43 -26.76 7.96
N ALA A 83 2.73 -26.81 8.28
CA ALA A 83 3.26 -26.30 9.54
C ALA A 83 3.03 -24.78 9.68
N GLN A 84 3.19 -24.03 8.59
CA GLN A 84 2.90 -22.60 8.53
C GLN A 84 1.42 -22.30 8.83
N LEU A 85 0.48 -23.04 8.23
CA LEU A 85 -0.95 -22.83 8.44
C LEU A 85 -1.38 -23.20 9.87
N GLN A 86 -0.87 -24.31 10.41
CA GLN A 86 -1.10 -24.70 11.81
C GLN A 86 -0.54 -23.66 12.79
N ALA A 87 0.64 -23.11 12.49
CA ALA A 87 1.25 -22.05 13.29
C ALA A 87 0.38 -20.80 13.28
N ARG A 88 -0.10 -20.37 12.11
CA ARG A 88 -1.01 -19.22 11.99
C ARG A 88 -2.24 -19.39 12.87
N ASP A 89 -2.92 -20.53 12.76
CA ASP A 89 -4.17 -20.76 13.50
C ASP A 89 -3.94 -20.73 15.02
N SER A 90 -2.82 -21.31 15.46
CA SER A 90 -2.45 -21.34 16.89
C SER A 90 -2.05 -19.95 17.41
N LEU A 91 -1.33 -19.18 16.60
CA LEU A 91 -0.90 -17.82 16.92
C LEU A 91 -2.10 -16.86 16.92
N GLU A 92 -3.00 -16.94 15.94
CA GLU A 92 -4.19 -16.08 15.86
C GLU A 92 -5.15 -16.33 17.03
N LEU A 93 -5.28 -17.58 17.47
CA LEU A 93 -6.12 -17.94 18.62
C LEU A 93 -5.56 -17.41 19.96
N ARG A 94 -4.23 -17.38 20.12
CA ARG A 94 -3.58 -17.10 21.41
C ARG A 94 -3.08 -15.66 21.58
N LEU A 95 -2.65 -15.01 20.49
CA LEU A 95 -2.05 -13.67 20.53
C LEU A 95 -3.10 -12.54 20.43
N GLY A 96 -4.37 -12.84 20.14
CA GLY A 96 -5.45 -11.86 20.08
C GLY A 96 -5.27 -10.81 18.97
N SER A 97 -5.93 -9.65 19.09
CA SER A 97 -5.95 -8.60 18.05
C SER A 97 -4.75 -7.64 18.07
N GLY A 98 -3.77 -7.86 18.97
CA GLY A 98 -2.58 -7.00 19.12
C GLY A 98 -1.51 -7.21 18.04
N TYR A 99 -1.69 -8.20 17.16
CA TYR A 99 -0.69 -8.60 16.17
C TYR A 99 -1.28 -8.69 14.77
N THR A 100 -0.50 -8.29 13.78
CA THR A 100 -0.76 -8.56 12.37
C THR A 100 0.07 -9.76 11.95
N ILE A 101 -0.59 -10.90 11.76
CA ILE A 101 0.05 -12.16 11.34
C ILE A 101 -0.04 -12.26 9.82
N ALA A 102 1.06 -12.20 9.09
CA ALA A 102 1.12 -12.31 7.63
C ALA A 102 1.72 -13.66 7.21
N LEU A 103 1.03 -14.38 6.33
CA LEU A 103 1.57 -15.57 5.65
C LEU A 103 2.43 -15.10 4.48
N THR A 104 3.70 -15.47 4.46
CA THR A 104 4.65 -15.08 3.42
C THR A 104 5.61 -16.22 3.09
N LEU A 105 6.49 -15.97 2.13
CA LEU A 105 7.64 -16.79 1.80
C LEU A 105 8.89 -16.04 2.26
N ILE A 106 9.75 -16.66 3.06
CA ILE A 106 10.95 -16.03 3.60
C ILE A 106 12.16 -16.67 2.93
N PRO A 107 13.13 -15.87 2.42
CA PRO A 107 14.38 -16.40 1.89
C PRO A 107 15.05 -17.37 2.85
N ALA A 108 15.45 -18.54 2.35
CA ALA A 108 16.18 -19.54 3.13
C ALA A 108 17.69 -19.24 3.23
N ALA A 109 18.15 -18.15 2.62
CA ALA A 109 19.54 -17.74 2.64
C ALA A 109 20.02 -17.43 4.08
N PRO A 110 21.26 -17.83 4.44
CA PRO A 110 21.85 -17.49 5.74
C PRO A 110 21.84 -15.99 6.03
N GLN A 111 21.55 -15.62 7.28
CA GLN A 111 21.43 -14.21 7.69
C GLN A 111 22.71 -13.37 7.46
N TRP A 112 23.89 -13.98 7.53
CA TRP A 112 25.15 -13.26 7.29
C TRP A 112 25.26 -12.71 5.85
N LEU A 113 24.62 -13.36 4.87
CA LEU A 113 24.55 -12.85 3.50
C LEU A 113 23.68 -11.59 3.44
N ALA A 114 22.52 -11.63 4.10
CA ALA A 114 21.63 -10.48 4.19
C ALA A 114 22.29 -9.30 4.92
N GLN A 115 23.06 -9.56 5.99
CA GLN A 115 23.84 -8.54 6.70
C GLN A 115 24.94 -7.92 5.84
N ALA A 116 25.50 -8.68 4.89
CA ALA A 116 26.44 -8.18 3.90
C ALA A 116 25.77 -7.44 2.73
N GLY A 117 24.45 -7.26 2.76
CA GLY A 117 23.67 -6.65 1.66
C GLY A 117 23.44 -7.59 0.47
N ALA A 118 23.86 -8.85 0.55
CA ALA A 118 23.60 -9.87 -0.45
C ALA A 118 22.23 -10.52 -0.18
N VAL A 119 21.20 -9.90 -0.75
CA VAL A 119 19.81 -10.39 -0.71
C VAL A 119 19.46 -11.08 -2.04
N PRO A 120 18.60 -12.12 -2.05
CA PRO A 120 18.17 -12.75 -3.29
C PRO A 120 17.36 -11.78 -4.14
N MET A 121 17.28 -12.06 -5.45
CA MET A 121 16.44 -11.29 -6.35
C MET A 121 14.95 -11.50 -6.06
N TYR A 122 14.13 -10.52 -6.39
CA TYR A 122 12.69 -10.64 -6.25
C TYR A 122 12.10 -11.54 -7.32
N LEU A 123 11.15 -12.39 -6.92
CA LEU A 123 10.38 -13.22 -7.81
C LEU A 123 8.99 -12.61 -7.99
N GLY A 124 8.58 -12.44 -9.24
CA GLY A 124 7.27 -11.93 -9.61
C GLY A 124 6.14 -12.91 -9.29
N LEU A 125 4.92 -12.43 -9.46
CA LEU A 125 3.68 -13.17 -9.16
C LEU A 125 3.64 -14.56 -9.82
N ASP A 126 4.09 -14.67 -11.07
CA ASP A 126 4.05 -15.92 -11.84
C ASP A 126 4.98 -17.00 -11.30
N LEU A 127 6.02 -16.59 -10.57
CA LEU A 127 7.00 -17.48 -9.96
C LEU A 127 6.66 -17.73 -8.49
N ARG A 128 6.42 -16.67 -7.71
CA ARG A 128 6.19 -16.76 -6.26
C ARG A 128 4.75 -17.15 -5.89
N GLY A 129 3.83 -17.12 -6.85
CA GLY A 129 2.40 -17.15 -6.58
C GLY A 129 1.92 -15.86 -5.92
N GLY A 130 0.61 -15.70 -5.73
CA GLY A 130 0.01 -14.51 -5.13
C GLY A 130 -1.32 -14.11 -5.77
N VAL A 131 -1.65 -12.83 -5.65
CA VAL A 131 -2.86 -12.25 -6.24
C VAL A 131 -2.59 -11.01 -7.06
N HIS A 132 -3.38 -10.85 -8.11
CA HIS A 132 -3.44 -9.69 -8.98
C HIS A 132 -4.88 -9.17 -8.99
N PHE A 133 -5.05 -7.90 -8.60
CA PHE A 133 -6.32 -7.20 -8.65
C PHE A 133 -6.24 -6.04 -9.65
N LEU A 134 -7.25 -5.91 -10.49
CA LEU A 134 -7.53 -4.67 -11.22
C LEU A 134 -8.70 -3.98 -10.54
N LEU A 135 -8.44 -2.80 -10.00
CA LEU A 135 -9.45 -1.99 -9.33
C LEU A 135 -9.86 -0.84 -10.25
N GLU A 136 -11.14 -0.50 -10.27
CA GLU A 136 -11.68 0.67 -10.97
C GLU A 136 -12.13 1.70 -9.93
N VAL A 137 -11.73 2.96 -10.15
CA VAL A 137 -12.09 4.09 -9.30
C VAL A 137 -13.39 4.71 -9.81
N ASP A 138 -14.37 4.88 -8.91
CA ASP A 138 -15.63 5.54 -9.22
C ASP A 138 -15.44 7.07 -9.33
N MET A 139 -15.00 7.50 -10.52
CA MET A 139 -14.82 8.92 -10.82
C MET A 139 -16.14 9.71 -10.84
N ALA A 140 -17.29 9.06 -11.02
CA ALA A 140 -18.58 9.74 -10.99
C ALA A 140 -18.91 10.18 -9.56
N SER A 141 -18.64 9.32 -8.57
CA SER A 141 -18.72 9.69 -7.17
C SER A 141 -17.73 10.81 -6.80
N ALA A 142 -16.49 10.77 -7.29
CA ALA A 142 -15.52 11.86 -7.07
C ALA A 142 -16.02 13.20 -7.65
N GLN A 143 -16.54 13.18 -8.88
CA GLN A 143 -17.10 14.35 -9.55
C GLN A 143 -18.30 14.91 -8.80
N SER A 144 -19.28 14.07 -8.45
CA SER A 144 -20.47 14.51 -7.69
C SER A 144 -20.08 15.17 -6.37
N ARG A 145 -19.07 14.66 -5.67
CA ARG A 145 -18.56 15.26 -4.43
C ARG A 145 -17.88 16.61 -4.67
N ALA A 146 -17.10 16.73 -5.74
CA ALA A 146 -16.49 18.00 -6.11
C ALA A 146 -17.54 19.05 -6.47
N GLU A 147 -18.58 18.67 -7.21
CA GLU A 147 -19.72 19.54 -7.55
C GLU A 147 -20.43 20.05 -6.27
N ASP A 148 -20.68 19.17 -5.30
CA ASP A 148 -21.30 19.55 -4.02
C ASP A 148 -20.40 20.50 -3.19
N ARG A 149 -19.07 20.35 -3.29
CA ARG A 149 -18.10 21.29 -2.71
C ARG A 149 -18.19 22.66 -3.38
N TYR A 150 -18.18 22.71 -4.71
CA TYR A 150 -18.33 23.96 -5.46
C TYR A 150 -19.66 24.66 -5.18
N VAL A 151 -20.76 23.93 -5.03
CA VAL A 151 -22.06 24.48 -4.59
C VAL A 151 -21.90 25.24 -3.26
N SER A 152 -21.16 24.69 -2.31
CA SER A 152 -20.94 25.32 -1.00
C SER A 152 -20.00 26.52 -1.06
N ASP A 153 -18.96 26.45 -1.89
CA ASP A 153 -18.05 27.56 -2.14
C ASP A 153 -18.78 28.73 -2.81
N LEU A 154 -19.57 28.46 -3.86
CA LEU A 154 -20.42 29.44 -4.55
C LEU A 154 -21.38 30.15 -3.59
N ARG A 155 -22.02 29.41 -2.67
CA ARG A 155 -22.89 30.00 -1.64
C ARG A 155 -22.15 30.98 -0.74
N THR A 156 -20.89 30.69 -0.42
CA THR A 156 -20.05 31.53 0.43
C THR A 156 -19.56 32.76 -0.34
N THR A 157 -18.98 32.58 -1.53
CA THR A 157 -18.47 33.65 -2.38
C THR A 157 -19.55 34.65 -2.77
N LEU A 158 -20.74 34.18 -3.18
CA LEU A 158 -21.85 35.09 -3.55
C LEU A 158 -22.39 35.86 -2.34
N ARG A 159 -22.42 35.24 -1.15
CA ARG A 159 -22.82 35.92 0.09
C ARG A 159 -21.82 37.02 0.46
N GLU A 160 -20.52 36.76 0.36
CA GLU A 160 -19.46 37.74 0.63
C GLU A 160 -19.50 38.91 -0.37
N ALA A 161 -19.77 38.63 -1.64
CA ALA A 161 -20.01 39.63 -2.67
C ALA A 161 -21.37 40.36 -2.53
N LYS A 162 -22.19 40.02 -1.53
CA LYS A 162 -23.55 40.56 -1.28
C LYS A 162 -24.52 40.36 -2.45
N ILE A 163 -24.33 39.32 -3.25
CA ILE A 163 -25.21 38.96 -4.37
C ILE A 163 -26.32 38.05 -3.84
N ARG A 164 -27.58 38.41 -4.05
CA ARG A 164 -28.71 37.61 -3.57
C ARG A 164 -29.04 36.53 -4.59
N TYR A 165 -29.34 35.34 -4.09
CA TYR A 165 -29.81 34.21 -4.89
C TYR A 165 -31.06 33.60 -4.25
N ARG A 166 -31.85 32.86 -5.03
CA ARG A 166 -32.96 32.04 -4.54
C ARG A 166 -32.46 30.66 -4.16
N GLU A 167 -31.69 30.04 -5.04
CA GLU A 167 -31.23 28.66 -4.88
C GLU A 167 -29.88 28.46 -5.58
N ILE A 168 -29.07 27.60 -4.98
CA ILE A 168 -27.83 27.05 -5.57
C ILE A 168 -27.87 25.56 -5.28
N SER A 169 -27.92 24.76 -6.33
CA SER A 169 -28.03 23.30 -6.23
C SER A 169 -27.34 22.63 -7.41
N ARG A 170 -26.96 21.37 -7.23
CA ARG A 170 -26.56 20.49 -8.31
C ARG A 170 -27.81 19.92 -8.97
N ASP A 171 -27.84 19.84 -10.29
CA ASP A 171 -28.88 19.16 -11.03
C ASP A 171 -28.58 17.65 -11.17
N ALA A 172 -29.53 16.90 -11.74
CA ALA A 172 -29.36 15.47 -11.98
C ALA A 172 -28.34 15.14 -13.09
N ASN A 173 -27.93 16.13 -13.89
CA ASN A 173 -27.00 16.00 -15.00
C ASN A 173 -25.56 16.40 -14.63
N GLY A 174 -25.29 16.75 -13.37
CA GLY A 174 -23.98 17.20 -12.89
C GLY A 174 -23.67 18.68 -13.17
N LEU A 175 -24.66 19.48 -13.56
CA LEU A 175 -24.51 20.93 -13.66
C LEU A 175 -24.86 21.59 -12.33
N ILE A 176 -24.16 22.66 -12.01
CA ILE A 176 -24.47 23.51 -10.87
C ILE A 176 -25.40 24.62 -11.34
N GLY A 177 -26.65 24.59 -10.87
CA GLY A 177 -27.66 25.59 -11.12
C GLY A 177 -27.64 26.68 -10.07
N ILE A 178 -27.68 27.95 -10.51
CA ILE A 178 -27.87 29.11 -9.66
C ILE A 178 -29.09 29.88 -10.18
N THR A 179 -30.10 30.04 -9.33
CA THR A 179 -31.28 30.87 -9.63
C THR A 179 -31.18 32.18 -8.87
N LEU A 180 -31.13 33.29 -9.60
CA LEU A 180 -30.99 34.64 -9.04
C LEU A 180 -32.35 35.33 -8.93
N ARG A 181 -32.40 36.49 -8.26
CA ARG A 181 -33.66 37.24 -8.17
C ARG A 181 -33.85 38.12 -9.40
N GLU A 182 -32.79 38.77 -9.85
CA GLU A 182 -32.80 39.77 -10.92
C GLU A 182 -31.70 39.55 -11.96
N SER A 183 -31.92 40.05 -13.19
CA SER A 183 -30.92 39.95 -14.27
C SER A 183 -29.63 40.74 -13.97
N ALA A 184 -29.70 41.82 -13.18
CA ALA A 184 -28.51 42.58 -12.78
C ALA A 184 -27.60 41.77 -11.84
N GLU A 185 -28.19 40.95 -10.97
CA GLU A 185 -27.44 40.04 -10.09
C GLU A 185 -26.72 38.94 -10.87
N ARG A 186 -27.26 38.55 -12.03
CA ARG A 186 -26.66 37.55 -12.93
C ARG A 186 -25.34 38.02 -13.50
N ASP A 187 -25.28 39.22 -14.04
CA ASP A 187 -24.05 39.76 -14.63
C ASP A 187 -22.99 40.02 -13.54
N ALA A 188 -23.41 40.43 -12.35
CA ALA A 188 -22.53 40.55 -11.19
C ALA A 188 -21.98 39.19 -10.74
N ALA A 189 -22.83 38.16 -10.65
CA ALA A 189 -22.44 36.81 -10.26
C ALA A 189 -21.44 36.22 -11.25
N LEU A 190 -21.69 36.33 -12.56
CA LEU A 190 -20.78 35.84 -13.60
C LEU A 190 -19.37 36.45 -13.49
N LYS A 191 -19.27 37.76 -13.21
CA LYS A 191 -17.98 38.44 -13.00
C LYS A 191 -17.25 37.94 -11.75
N VAL A 192 -17.97 37.75 -10.64
CA VAL A 192 -17.38 37.28 -9.38
C VAL A 192 -16.93 35.83 -9.52
N ILE A 193 -17.77 34.96 -10.11
CA ILE A 193 -17.47 33.53 -10.30
C ILE A 193 -16.24 33.37 -11.21
N GLY A 194 -16.21 34.04 -12.37
CA GLY A 194 -15.07 33.93 -13.29
C GLY A 194 -13.74 34.44 -12.71
N LYS A 195 -13.80 35.33 -11.72
CA LYS A 195 -12.61 35.88 -11.05
C LYS A 195 -12.15 35.02 -9.88
N GLU A 196 -13.08 34.61 -9.01
CA GLU A 196 -12.77 33.96 -7.73
C GLU A 196 -12.82 32.41 -7.82
N ILE A 197 -13.45 31.84 -8.86
CA ILE A 197 -13.63 30.40 -9.06
C ILE A 197 -13.36 30.03 -10.54
N PRO A 198 -12.11 30.07 -11.00
CA PRO A 198 -11.75 29.83 -12.40
C PRO A 198 -11.99 28.39 -12.88
N GLY A 199 -12.19 27.42 -11.97
CA GLY A 199 -12.44 26.02 -12.30
C GLY A 199 -13.85 25.70 -12.83
N LEU A 200 -14.74 26.71 -12.91
CA LEU A 200 -16.10 26.55 -13.41
C LEU A 200 -16.32 27.26 -14.75
N GLU A 201 -16.95 26.56 -15.68
CA GLU A 201 -17.35 27.08 -16.98
C GLU A 201 -18.85 27.30 -17.04
N VAL A 202 -19.27 28.41 -17.64
CA VAL A 202 -20.68 28.73 -17.83
C VAL A 202 -21.23 27.92 -19.01
N ARG A 203 -22.28 27.15 -18.77
CA ARG A 203 -23.05 26.46 -19.82
C ARG A 203 -24.27 27.30 -20.19
N PRO A 204 -24.66 27.32 -21.48
CA PRO A 204 -25.85 28.05 -21.89
C PRO A 204 -27.09 27.49 -21.17
N SER A 205 -27.76 28.37 -20.42
CA SER A 205 -29.12 28.12 -19.95
C SER A 205 -30.04 28.11 -21.17
N GLY A 206 -30.90 27.10 -21.32
CA GLY A 206 -31.82 26.99 -22.46
C GLY A 206 -32.65 28.27 -22.67
N GLU A 207 -33.04 28.53 -23.93
CA GLU A 207 -33.74 29.75 -24.34
C GLU A 207 -34.94 30.07 -23.43
N GLY A 208 -34.82 31.13 -22.61
CA GLY A 208 -35.95 31.68 -21.86
C GLY A 208 -35.66 32.17 -20.44
N SER A 209 -34.59 31.73 -19.77
CA SER A 209 -34.30 32.20 -18.40
C SER A 209 -33.23 33.29 -18.36
N THR A 210 -33.64 34.51 -18.01
CA THR A 210 -32.76 35.68 -17.84
C THR A 210 -32.11 35.77 -16.46
N VAL A 211 -32.48 34.89 -15.53
CA VAL A 211 -32.02 34.91 -14.13
C VAL A 211 -31.28 33.65 -13.69
N ASP A 212 -31.22 32.61 -14.53
CA ASP A 212 -30.52 31.37 -14.20
C ASP A 212 -29.12 31.29 -14.81
N ILE A 213 -28.17 30.76 -14.03
CA ILE A 213 -26.82 30.41 -14.47
C ILE A 213 -26.67 28.90 -14.32
N ARG A 214 -26.13 28.25 -15.36
CA ARG A 214 -25.66 26.86 -15.28
C ARG A 214 -24.15 26.85 -15.39
N LEU A 215 -23.52 26.15 -14.46
CA LEU A 215 -22.07 25.98 -14.42
C LEU A 215 -21.74 24.50 -14.54
N ALA A 216 -20.62 24.19 -15.18
CA ALA A 216 -19.99 22.87 -15.18
C ALA A 216 -18.54 23.03 -14.72
N LEU A 217 -17.93 21.96 -14.22
CA LEU A 217 -16.47 21.97 -14.06
C LEU A 217 -15.81 22.11 -15.43
N ALA A 218 -14.75 22.92 -15.49
CA ALA A 218 -13.88 23.01 -16.65
C ALA A 218 -13.21 21.65 -16.90
N GLN A 219 -12.88 21.32 -18.15
CA GLN A 219 -12.23 20.04 -18.46
C GLN A 219 -10.89 19.88 -17.72
N SER A 220 -10.12 20.96 -17.59
CA SER A 220 -8.86 20.96 -16.83
C SER A 220 -9.05 20.67 -15.34
N GLU A 221 -10.19 21.08 -14.77
CA GLU A 221 -10.52 20.82 -13.37
C GLU A 221 -10.97 19.37 -13.17
N LEU A 222 -11.73 18.81 -14.12
CA LEU A 222 -12.10 17.39 -14.12
C LEU A 222 -10.86 16.49 -14.24
N ASP A 223 -9.94 16.82 -15.15
CA ASP A 223 -8.70 16.06 -15.33
C ASP A 223 -7.82 16.12 -14.06
N ALA A 224 -7.73 17.29 -13.43
CA ALA A 224 -7.03 17.46 -12.16
C ALA A 224 -7.69 16.66 -11.03
N LEU A 225 -9.02 16.67 -10.96
CA LEU A 225 -9.80 15.90 -9.99
C LEU A 225 -9.58 14.39 -10.16
N PHE A 226 -9.64 13.87 -11.39
CA PHE A 226 -9.44 12.44 -11.65
C PHE A 226 -8.02 12.00 -11.33
N LYS A 227 -7.02 12.81 -11.72
CA LYS A 227 -5.63 12.55 -11.37
C LYS A 227 -5.44 12.52 -9.85
N PHE A 228 -5.96 13.53 -9.14
CA PHE A 228 -5.89 13.59 -7.69
C PHE A 228 -6.58 12.39 -7.02
N ALA A 229 -7.80 12.05 -7.45
CA ALA A 229 -8.54 10.92 -6.89
C ALA A 229 -7.79 9.59 -7.08
N LEU A 230 -7.14 9.41 -8.23
CA LEU A 230 -6.37 8.22 -8.55
C LEU A 230 -5.08 8.13 -7.72
N GLU A 231 -4.29 9.21 -7.66
CA GLU A 231 -3.05 9.27 -6.85
C GLU A 231 -3.34 9.05 -5.37
N GLN A 232 -4.44 9.60 -4.88
CA GLN A 232 -4.87 9.46 -3.49
C GLN A 232 -5.30 8.02 -3.18
N ASN A 233 -6.08 7.40 -4.07
CA ASN A 233 -6.46 6.00 -3.91
C ASN A 233 -5.26 5.05 -4.03
N ILE A 234 -4.28 5.32 -4.91
CA ILE A 234 -3.01 4.56 -4.99
C ILE A 234 -2.27 4.64 -3.66
N THR A 235 -2.15 5.83 -3.08
CA THR A 235 -1.48 6.05 -1.78
C THR A 235 -2.20 5.28 -0.67
N ALA A 236 -3.53 5.37 -0.61
CA ALA A 236 -4.32 4.63 0.37
C ALA A 236 -4.21 3.10 0.19
N LEU A 237 -4.22 2.61 -1.05
CA LEU A 237 -4.04 1.19 -1.34
C LEU A 237 -2.63 0.71 -0.97
N ARG A 238 -1.58 1.49 -1.25
CA ARG A 238 -0.21 1.13 -0.85
C ARG A 238 -0.11 0.89 0.66
N ASN A 239 -0.61 1.81 1.47
CA ASN A 239 -0.60 1.67 2.94
C ASN A 239 -1.38 0.41 3.40
N ARG A 240 -2.54 0.13 2.80
CA ARG A 240 -3.32 -1.08 3.11
C ARG A 240 -2.61 -2.36 2.72
N VAL A 241 -1.84 -2.32 1.64
CA VAL A 241 -1.06 -3.48 1.23
C VAL A 241 0.10 -3.72 2.20
N ASP A 242 0.71 -2.66 2.74
CA ASP A 242 1.74 -2.81 3.77
C ASP A 242 1.20 -3.49 5.05
N GLU A 243 -0.09 -3.27 5.38
CA GLU A 243 -0.79 -4.00 6.45
C GLU A 243 -0.96 -5.50 6.17
N LEU A 244 -0.90 -5.93 4.91
CA LEU A 244 -0.91 -7.36 4.58
C LEU A 244 0.43 -8.03 4.92
N GLY A 245 1.47 -7.27 5.28
CA GLY A 245 2.81 -7.80 5.57
C GLY A 245 3.48 -8.39 4.31
N VAL A 246 3.09 -7.90 3.14
CA VAL A 246 3.70 -8.28 1.86
C VAL A 246 5.00 -7.50 1.72
N ALA A 247 6.10 -8.20 1.45
CA ALA A 247 7.42 -7.56 1.41
C ALA A 247 7.59 -6.57 0.25
N GLU A 248 6.91 -6.79 -0.89
CA GLU A 248 7.12 -6.01 -2.12
C GLU A 248 5.84 -5.93 -2.97
N PRO A 249 4.88 -5.08 -2.59
CA PRO A 249 3.67 -4.92 -3.37
C PRO A 249 3.82 -3.94 -4.54
N VAL A 250 3.22 -4.29 -5.67
CA VAL A 250 3.14 -3.38 -6.82
C VAL A 250 1.75 -2.75 -6.86
N VAL A 251 1.67 -1.46 -6.53
CA VAL A 251 0.45 -0.64 -6.69
C VAL A 251 0.74 0.43 -7.72
N GLN A 252 0.11 0.34 -8.89
CA GLN A 252 0.38 1.23 -10.02
C GLN A 252 -0.91 1.64 -10.72
N GLN A 253 -0.87 2.79 -11.39
CA GLN A 253 -1.93 3.23 -12.27
C GLN A 253 -1.96 2.37 -13.55
N GLN A 254 -3.16 1.96 -13.97
CA GLN A 254 -3.40 1.29 -15.26
C GLN A 254 -4.45 2.07 -16.05
N GLY A 255 -4.01 2.91 -16.98
CA GLY A 255 -4.90 3.83 -17.70
C GLY A 255 -5.46 4.93 -16.79
N ASP A 256 -6.58 5.55 -17.17
CA ASP A 256 -7.02 6.80 -16.53
C ASP A 256 -7.85 6.60 -15.26
N ARG A 257 -8.43 5.41 -15.07
CA ARG A 257 -9.42 5.14 -14.01
C ARG A 257 -9.17 3.87 -13.21
N ARG A 258 -8.07 3.17 -13.49
CA ARG A 258 -7.82 1.85 -12.88
C ARG A 258 -6.49 1.81 -12.17
N ILE A 259 -6.43 0.95 -11.17
CA ILE A 259 -5.27 0.71 -10.34
C ILE A 259 -4.99 -0.79 -10.38
N VAL A 260 -3.78 -1.16 -10.76
CA VAL A 260 -3.30 -2.54 -10.66
C VAL A 260 -2.63 -2.74 -9.31
N VAL A 261 -3.02 -3.81 -8.60
CA VAL A 261 -2.43 -4.22 -7.32
C VAL A 261 -1.95 -5.66 -7.46
N GLN A 262 -0.65 -5.87 -7.33
CA GLN A 262 -0.03 -7.19 -7.35
C GLN A 262 0.61 -7.47 -5.99
N LEU A 263 0.26 -8.62 -5.43
CA LEU A 263 0.70 -9.06 -4.12
C LEU A 263 1.42 -10.41 -4.23
N PRO A 264 2.73 -10.41 -4.55
CA PRO A 264 3.52 -11.64 -4.61
C PRO A 264 3.58 -12.34 -3.25
N GLY A 265 3.47 -13.65 -3.24
CA GLY A 265 3.56 -14.49 -2.04
C GLY A 265 2.33 -14.47 -1.13
N VAL A 266 1.27 -13.70 -1.46
CA VAL A 266 0.01 -13.71 -0.70
C VAL A 266 -0.75 -15.00 -0.95
N GLN A 267 -1.00 -15.75 0.13
CA GLN A 267 -1.69 -17.03 0.04
C GLN A 267 -3.22 -16.92 0.20
N ASP A 268 -3.72 -15.95 0.99
CA ASP A 268 -5.15 -15.76 1.25
C ASP A 268 -5.71 -14.56 0.46
N THR A 269 -6.29 -14.88 -0.70
CA THR A 269 -6.89 -13.90 -1.63
C THR A 269 -8.09 -13.18 -1.00
N ALA A 270 -8.89 -13.91 -0.23
CA ALA A 270 -10.08 -13.37 0.40
C ALA A 270 -9.70 -12.36 1.50
N ARG A 271 -8.60 -12.60 2.22
CA ARG A 271 -8.04 -11.62 3.16
C ARG A 271 -7.52 -10.39 2.46
N ALA A 272 -6.76 -10.55 1.38
CA ALA A 272 -6.28 -9.42 0.59
C ALA A 272 -7.45 -8.56 0.08
N LYS A 273 -8.46 -9.19 -0.52
CA LYS A 273 -9.69 -8.52 -0.97
C LYS A 273 -10.39 -7.77 0.16
N ARG A 274 -10.51 -8.39 1.34
CA ARG A 274 -11.12 -7.74 2.52
C ARG A 274 -10.35 -6.50 2.97
N ILE A 275 -9.02 -6.51 2.91
CA ILE A 275 -8.14 -5.41 3.36
C ILE A 275 -8.16 -4.28 2.32
N LEU A 276 -8.02 -4.62 1.04
CA LEU A 276 -8.06 -3.64 -0.05
C LEU A 276 -9.44 -2.97 -0.18
N GLY A 277 -10.51 -3.72 0.10
CA GLY A 277 -11.89 -3.22 0.05
C GLY A 277 -12.39 -2.50 1.30
N ARG A 278 -11.56 -2.31 2.35
CA ARG A 278 -12.02 -1.58 3.55
C ARG A 278 -12.28 -0.12 3.23
N THR A 279 -13.15 0.51 3.98
CA THR A 279 -13.27 1.97 4.00
C THR A 279 -13.03 2.43 5.42
N ALA A 280 -12.05 3.32 5.57
CA ALA A 280 -11.73 3.98 6.82
C ALA A 280 -12.24 5.41 6.73
N THR A 281 -12.92 5.90 7.76
CA THR A 281 -13.37 7.29 7.85
C THR A 281 -12.85 7.88 9.16
N LEU A 282 -12.49 9.15 9.13
CA LEU A 282 -12.14 9.91 10.33
C LEU A 282 -13.26 10.89 10.65
N GLU A 283 -13.64 10.96 11.92
CA GLU A 283 -14.68 11.86 12.43
C GLU A 283 -14.11 12.68 13.60
N MET A 284 -14.31 13.99 13.58
CA MET A 284 -13.94 14.88 14.67
C MET A 284 -15.14 15.05 15.59
N MET A 285 -14.95 14.80 16.88
CA MET A 285 -16.03 14.78 17.87
C MET A 285 -15.60 15.50 19.15
N MET A 286 -16.55 16.09 19.88
CA MET A 286 -16.25 16.68 21.18
C MET A 286 -16.15 15.58 22.24
N VAL A 287 -15.22 15.76 23.19
CA VAL A 287 -15.18 14.96 24.41
C VAL A 287 -16.27 15.46 25.35
N ASP A 288 -17.07 14.55 25.90
CA ASP A 288 -18.06 14.89 26.91
C ASP A 288 -17.35 15.00 28.27
N GLU A 289 -17.04 16.24 28.65
CA GLU A 289 -16.42 16.56 29.95
C GLU A 289 -17.44 16.99 31.01
N GLU A 290 -18.72 17.10 30.65
CA GLU A 290 -19.78 17.52 31.58
C GLU A 290 -20.28 16.34 32.43
N HIS A 291 -20.12 15.11 31.94
CA HIS A 291 -20.54 13.90 32.62
C HIS A 291 -19.37 13.03 33.08
N SER A 292 -19.57 12.29 34.18
CA SER A 292 -18.56 11.38 34.72
C SER A 292 -18.39 10.14 33.85
N LEU A 293 -17.16 9.91 33.39
CA LEU A 293 -16.74 8.68 32.72
C LEU A 293 -16.96 7.44 33.60
N GLU A 294 -16.71 7.54 34.90
CA GLU A 294 -16.88 6.42 35.84
C GLU A 294 -18.34 5.99 35.96
N ALA A 295 -19.26 6.97 36.03
CA ALA A 295 -20.70 6.69 36.03
C ALA A 295 -21.16 6.07 34.70
N ALA A 296 -20.60 6.53 33.58
CA ALA A 296 -20.87 5.96 32.27
C ALA A 296 -20.39 4.51 32.17
N LEU A 297 -19.17 4.20 32.65
CA LEU A 297 -18.64 2.84 32.74
C LEU A 297 -19.48 1.94 33.65
N GLY A 298 -20.08 2.51 34.70
CA GLY A 298 -21.07 1.86 35.56
C GLY A 298 -22.46 1.65 34.93
N GLY A 299 -22.63 1.94 33.64
CA GLY A 299 -23.86 1.70 32.86
C GLY A 299 -24.80 2.90 32.73
N LYS A 300 -24.48 4.05 33.32
CA LYS A 300 -25.29 5.28 33.23
C LYS A 300 -24.74 6.24 32.17
N VAL A 301 -24.76 5.81 30.91
CA VAL A 301 -24.28 6.65 29.79
C VAL A 301 -25.29 7.79 29.52
N PRO A 302 -24.87 9.07 29.54
CA PRO A 302 -25.75 10.20 29.25
C PRO A 302 -26.41 10.14 27.87
N THR A 303 -27.62 10.68 27.76
CA THR A 303 -28.31 10.81 26.47
C THR A 303 -27.56 11.79 25.57
N GLY A 304 -27.01 11.28 24.47
CA GLY A 304 -26.21 12.08 23.54
C GLY A 304 -24.73 11.74 23.56
N SER A 305 -24.27 10.88 24.48
CA SER A 305 -22.87 10.48 24.59
C SER A 305 -22.70 8.98 24.37
N LYS A 306 -21.48 8.56 24.00
CA LYS A 306 -21.11 7.17 23.85
C LYS A 306 -19.69 6.95 24.36
N ILE A 307 -19.47 5.82 25.01
CA ILE A 307 -18.13 5.40 25.42
C ILE A 307 -17.42 4.86 24.20
N TYR A 308 -16.28 5.47 23.91
CA TYR A 308 -15.30 4.99 22.96
C TYR A 308 -14.03 4.58 23.71
N ARG A 309 -13.06 4.02 22.99
CA ARG A 309 -11.77 3.66 23.54
C ARG A 309 -10.65 4.18 22.68
N PHE A 310 -9.57 4.61 23.32
CA PHE A 310 -8.30 4.87 22.67
C PHE A 310 -7.68 3.55 22.19
N ARG A 311 -6.61 3.65 21.39
CA ARG A 311 -5.85 2.49 20.89
C ARG A 311 -5.24 1.63 22.01
N ASP A 312 -4.92 2.25 23.14
CA ASP A 312 -4.41 1.60 24.35
C ASP A 312 -5.52 1.10 25.30
N ASP A 313 -6.74 0.94 24.77
CA ASP A 313 -7.93 0.46 25.46
C ASP A 313 -8.45 1.38 26.58
N ARG A 314 -7.87 2.56 26.78
CA ARG A 314 -8.38 3.55 27.74
C ARG A 314 -9.76 4.05 27.30
N PRO A 315 -10.77 4.04 28.17
CA PRO A 315 -12.09 4.53 27.82
C PRO A 315 -12.14 6.06 27.78
N ILE A 316 -12.96 6.60 26.88
CA ILE A 316 -13.24 8.03 26.76
C ILE A 316 -14.71 8.23 26.40
N LEU A 317 -15.32 9.25 26.99
CA LEU A 317 -16.71 9.60 26.70
C LEU A 317 -16.72 10.69 25.62
N LEU A 318 -17.33 10.41 24.47
CA LEU A 318 -17.50 11.39 23.40
C LEU A 318 -18.97 11.71 23.20
N GLU A 319 -19.25 12.95 22.81
CA GLU A 319 -20.56 13.32 22.28
C GLU A 319 -20.82 12.57 20.97
N LYS A 320 -22.05 12.09 20.75
CA LYS A 320 -22.45 11.39 19.50
C LYS A 320 -22.46 12.31 18.28
N ARG A 321 -22.38 13.63 18.47
CA ARG A 321 -22.43 14.61 17.40
C ARG A 321 -21.06 14.71 16.71
N VAL A 322 -21.03 14.35 15.44
CA VAL A 322 -19.87 14.61 14.56
C VAL A 322 -19.80 16.11 14.26
N ILE A 323 -18.63 16.70 14.46
CA ILE A 323 -18.34 18.12 14.16
C ILE A 323 -18.08 18.26 12.66
N TYR A 324 -17.09 17.53 12.15
CA TYR A 324 -16.74 17.38 10.74
C TYR A 324 -16.00 16.06 10.53
N SER A 325 -15.91 15.59 9.29
CA SER A 325 -15.21 14.35 8.95
C SER A 325 -13.90 14.64 8.22
N GLY A 326 -13.10 13.60 7.97
CA GLY A 326 -11.92 13.67 7.11
C GLY A 326 -12.21 14.17 5.69
N GLU A 327 -13.46 14.11 5.22
CA GLU A 327 -13.87 14.66 3.92
C GLU A 327 -13.76 16.18 3.85
N ASN A 328 -13.78 16.85 5.00
CA ASN A 328 -13.61 18.30 5.10
C ASN A 328 -12.15 18.74 5.18
N ILE A 329 -11.20 17.79 5.10
CA ILE A 329 -9.76 18.05 5.10
C ILE A 329 -9.28 18.14 3.65
N VAL A 330 -8.69 19.29 3.31
CA VAL A 330 -8.08 19.55 1.99
C VAL A 330 -6.65 19.05 1.96
N ASP A 331 -5.91 19.26 3.06
CA ASP A 331 -4.52 18.86 3.17
C ASP A 331 -4.15 18.52 4.62
N ALA A 332 -3.22 17.58 4.80
CA ALA A 332 -2.66 17.22 6.09
C ALA A 332 -1.19 16.78 5.95
N ALA A 333 -0.31 17.46 6.69
CA ALA A 333 1.14 17.25 6.62
C ALA A 333 1.76 17.13 8.02
N ALA A 334 2.58 16.10 8.21
CA ALA A 334 3.38 15.92 9.41
C ALA A 334 4.59 16.87 9.39
N SER A 335 4.85 17.52 10.52
CA SER A 335 6.00 18.39 10.72
C SER A 335 6.54 18.21 12.14
N ILE A 336 7.67 18.83 12.43
CA ILE A 336 8.14 19.07 13.79
C ILE A 336 7.77 20.51 14.14
N ASP A 337 7.23 20.72 15.33
CA ASP A 337 6.98 22.06 15.85
C ASP A 337 8.31 22.75 16.15
N THR A 338 8.48 23.95 15.62
CA THR A 338 9.71 24.74 15.79
C THR A 338 9.86 25.30 17.20
N GLN A 339 8.78 25.36 17.98
CA GLN A 339 8.80 25.88 19.36
C GLN A 339 9.00 24.77 20.40
N SER A 340 8.16 23.73 20.38
CA SER A 340 8.24 22.63 21.35
C SER A 340 9.20 21.52 20.96
N GLY A 341 9.62 21.45 19.68
CA GLY A 341 10.40 20.32 19.16
C GLY A 341 9.61 19.02 19.04
N GLY A 342 8.31 19.02 19.35
CA GLY A 342 7.44 17.85 19.31
C GLY A 342 6.89 17.58 17.89
N PRO A 343 6.48 16.34 17.60
CA PRO A 343 5.81 16.00 16.34
C PRO A 343 4.40 16.61 16.28
N ILE A 344 4.05 17.19 15.13
CA ILE A 344 2.75 17.82 14.88
C ILE A 344 2.18 17.40 13.53
N VAL A 345 0.85 17.51 13.39
CA VAL A 345 0.17 17.42 12.10
C VAL A 345 -0.52 18.74 11.80
N SER A 346 -0.10 19.40 10.70
CA SER A 346 -0.79 20.58 10.19
C SER A 346 -1.95 20.16 9.30
N ILE A 347 -3.13 20.73 9.52
CA ILE A 347 -4.38 20.42 8.82
C ILE A 347 -4.89 21.68 8.13
N THR A 348 -5.32 21.54 6.88
CA THR A 348 -6.06 22.57 6.15
C THR A 348 -7.47 22.04 5.85
N LEU A 349 -8.50 22.75 6.31
CA LEU A 349 -9.90 22.43 6.05
C LEU A 349 -10.44 23.12 4.78
N ASP A 350 -11.54 22.58 4.26
CA ASP A 350 -12.38 23.28 3.29
C ASP A 350 -13.15 24.45 3.96
N ALA A 351 -13.89 25.25 3.18
CA ALA A 351 -14.60 26.42 3.72
C ALA A 351 -15.71 26.04 4.73
N ILE A 352 -16.36 24.88 4.54
CA ILE A 352 -17.46 24.41 5.39
C ILE A 352 -16.88 23.95 6.74
N GLY A 353 -15.92 23.03 6.69
CA GLY A 353 -15.19 22.51 7.83
C GLY A 353 -14.54 23.63 8.62
N ALA A 354 -13.87 24.58 7.96
CA ALA A 354 -13.27 25.74 8.64
C ALA A 354 -14.29 26.56 9.43
N ARG A 355 -15.48 26.84 8.86
CA ARG A 355 -16.54 27.60 9.54
C ARG A 355 -17.12 26.82 10.72
N ILE A 356 -17.36 25.52 10.57
CA ILE A 356 -17.86 24.68 11.66
C ILE A 356 -16.82 24.61 12.78
N ASN A 357 -15.57 24.31 12.42
CA ASN A 357 -14.44 24.22 13.35
C ASN A 357 -14.30 25.51 14.16
N GLN A 358 -14.21 26.66 13.50
CA GLN A 358 -14.07 27.96 14.15
C GLN A 358 -15.22 28.27 15.13
N ASN A 359 -16.46 27.94 14.75
CA ASN A 359 -17.63 28.16 15.61
C ASN A 359 -17.66 27.23 16.82
N ILE A 360 -17.24 25.98 16.66
CA ILE A 360 -17.27 24.97 17.71
C ILE A 360 -16.08 25.18 18.66
N THR A 361 -14.86 25.33 18.14
CA THR A 361 -13.67 25.54 18.98
C THR A 361 -13.74 26.86 19.75
N GLY A 362 -14.28 27.92 19.14
CA GLY A 362 -14.42 29.22 19.81
C GLY A 362 -15.32 29.19 21.05
N LYS A 363 -16.25 28.23 21.13
CA LYS A 363 -17.15 28.04 22.29
C LYS A 363 -16.65 27.00 23.29
N ASN A 364 -15.61 26.24 22.93
CA ASN A 364 -15.14 25.08 23.67
C ASN A 364 -13.64 25.15 23.96
N ILE A 365 -13.09 26.36 24.10
CA ILE A 365 -11.70 26.57 24.52
C ILE A 365 -11.49 25.94 25.90
N GLY A 366 -10.40 25.20 26.06
CA GLY A 366 -10.07 24.43 27.25
C GLY A 366 -10.68 23.04 27.31
N LYS A 367 -11.66 22.71 26.46
CA LYS A 367 -12.21 21.35 26.34
C LYS A 367 -11.41 20.52 25.33
N ARG A 368 -11.53 19.19 25.39
CA ARG A 368 -10.89 18.27 24.43
C ARG A 368 -11.74 18.00 23.19
N MET A 369 -11.07 17.83 22.05
CA MET A 369 -11.66 17.39 20.78
C MET A 369 -10.97 16.12 20.32
N ALA A 370 -11.74 15.07 20.08
CA ALA A 370 -11.26 13.75 19.71
C ALA A 370 -11.29 13.51 18.20
N VAL A 371 -10.29 12.78 17.72
CA VAL A 371 -10.24 12.21 16.37
C VAL A 371 -10.66 10.74 16.46
N LEU A 372 -11.84 10.42 15.95
CA LEU A 372 -12.38 9.07 15.90
C LEU A 372 -12.07 8.41 14.55
N TYR A 373 -11.38 7.29 14.58
CA TYR A 373 -11.18 6.38 13.46
C TYR A 373 -12.29 5.34 13.41
N ILE A 374 -12.93 5.23 12.25
CA ILE A 374 -13.99 4.27 12.01
C ILE A 374 -13.57 3.38 10.84
N GLU A 375 -13.59 2.09 11.07
CA GLU A 375 -13.28 1.08 10.05
C GLU A 375 -14.40 0.06 9.99
N ASN A 376 -14.90 -0.20 8.79
CA ASN A 376 -15.87 -1.28 8.56
C ASN A 376 -15.12 -2.54 8.10
N ARG A 377 -14.96 -3.52 8.99
CA ARG A 377 -14.35 -4.83 8.66
C ARG A 377 -15.38 -5.97 8.64
N SER A 378 -15.13 -7.01 7.87
CA SER A 378 -15.95 -8.23 7.87
C SER A 378 -15.30 -9.30 8.74
N VAL A 379 -15.99 -9.75 9.78
CA VAL A 379 -15.52 -10.76 10.75
C VAL A 379 -16.35 -12.03 10.62
N ILE A 380 -15.70 -13.17 10.84
CA ILE A 380 -16.33 -14.49 10.88
C ILE A 380 -17.26 -14.57 12.10
N GLN A 381 -18.51 -15.00 11.91
CA GLN A 381 -19.37 -15.32 13.05
C GLN A 381 -18.89 -16.63 13.69
N THR A 382 -18.75 -16.62 15.00
CA THR A 382 -18.41 -17.81 15.81
C THR A 382 -19.57 -18.18 16.72
N ASP A 383 -19.74 -19.47 17.02
CA ASP A 383 -20.63 -19.95 18.06
C ASP A 383 -20.09 -19.64 19.47
N ALA A 384 -20.84 -20.01 20.51
CA ALA A 384 -20.46 -19.79 21.91
C ALA A 384 -19.20 -20.56 22.35
N GLN A 385 -18.72 -21.48 21.52
CA GLN A 385 -17.54 -22.30 21.73
C GLN A 385 -16.35 -21.83 20.87
N GLY A 386 -16.51 -20.73 20.12
CA GLY A 386 -15.47 -20.14 19.28
C GLY A 386 -15.32 -20.80 17.89
N GLN A 387 -16.24 -21.67 17.47
CA GLN A 387 -16.20 -22.31 16.16
C GLN A 387 -16.93 -21.48 15.10
N ALA A 388 -16.37 -21.39 13.89
CA ALA A 388 -16.92 -20.60 12.80
C ALA A 388 -18.30 -21.13 12.33
N LEU A 389 -19.33 -20.28 12.40
CA LEU A 389 -20.68 -20.57 11.93
C LEU A 389 -20.69 -20.70 10.41
N ARG A 390 -21.28 -21.77 9.88
CA ARG A 390 -21.36 -22.07 8.46
C ARG A 390 -22.81 -22.03 7.97
N ASP A 391 -23.02 -21.51 6.77
CA ASP A 391 -24.32 -21.51 6.10
C ASP A 391 -24.72 -22.91 5.61
N ALA A 392 -25.93 -23.06 5.08
CA ALA A 392 -26.45 -24.33 4.55
C ALA A 392 -25.63 -24.89 3.36
N LYS A 393 -24.68 -24.13 2.81
CA LYS A 393 -23.76 -24.52 1.72
C LYS A 393 -22.34 -24.78 2.23
N GLY A 394 -22.12 -24.78 3.55
CA GLY A 394 -20.84 -25.03 4.19
C GLY A 394 -19.87 -23.83 4.20
N GLN A 395 -20.33 -22.65 3.78
CA GLN A 395 -19.52 -21.42 3.74
C GLN A 395 -19.61 -20.65 5.07
N VAL A 396 -18.50 -20.08 5.51
CA VAL A 396 -18.43 -19.34 6.78
C VAL A 396 -19.28 -18.06 6.71
N THR A 397 -20.22 -17.92 7.65
CA THR A 397 -21.10 -16.75 7.76
C THR A 397 -20.32 -15.59 8.38
N ARG A 398 -20.40 -14.40 7.76
CA ARG A 398 -19.61 -13.22 8.16
C ARG A 398 -20.53 -12.04 8.47
N THR A 399 -20.19 -11.28 9.51
CA THR A 399 -20.88 -10.04 9.89
C THR A 399 -19.98 -8.83 9.64
N LYS A 400 -20.56 -7.70 9.24
CA LYS A 400 -19.86 -6.42 9.21
C LYS A 400 -19.71 -5.91 10.65
N GLN A 401 -18.48 -5.79 11.13
CA GLN A 401 -18.15 -5.16 12.41
C GLN A 401 -17.61 -3.76 12.13
N ARG A 402 -18.29 -2.75 12.67
CA ARG A 402 -17.79 -1.37 12.72
C ARG A 402 -16.85 -1.26 13.91
N ILE A 403 -15.55 -1.06 13.65
CA ILE A 403 -14.57 -0.72 14.68
C ILE A 403 -14.55 0.79 14.80
N GLU A 404 -14.54 1.28 16.03
CA GLU A 404 -14.51 2.71 16.35
C GLU A 404 -13.44 2.92 17.42
N GLU A 405 -12.42 3.71 17.11
CA GLU A 405 -11.25 3.91 17.97
C GLU A 405 -10.84 5.37 17.98
N VAL A 406 -10.54 5.90 19.16
CA VAL A 406 -10.02 7.26 19.30
C VAL A 406 -8.53 7.23 19.04
N ILE A 407 -8.07 8.04 18.08
CA ILE A 407 -6.63 8.20 17.81
C ILE A 407 -6.04 9.11 18.87
N THR A 408 -6.55 10.34 18.97
CA THR A 408 -6.07 11.35 19.90
C THR A 408 -7.21 12.26 20.34
N ALA A 409 -7.07 12.91 21.49
CA ALA A 409 -8.04 13.86 22.02
C ALA A 409 -7.35 15.08 22.65
N PRO A 410 -6.69 15.93 21.83
CA PRO A 410 -6.00 17.14 22.31
C PRO A 410 -6.97 18.17 22.89
N VAL A 411 -6.44 19.04 23.75
CA VAL A 411 -7.15 20.19 24.31
C VAL A 411 -7.20 21.32 23.28
N ILE A 412 -8.38 21.92 23.10
CA ILE A 412 -8.56 23.11 22.27
C ILE A 412 -7.96 24.31 23.01
N ARG A 413 -6.84 24.86 22.50
CA ARG A 413 -6.17 26.02 23.12
C ARG A 413 -6.69 27.35 22.62
N ASP A 414 -7.03 27.42 21.33
CA ASP A 414 -7.47 28.64 20.65
C ASP A 414 -8.66 28.36 19.73
N GLN A 415 -9.27 29.43 19.24
CA GLN A 415 -10.28 29.33 18.19
C GLN A 415 -9.61 28.96 16.86
N LEU A 416 -9.82 27.72 16.41
CA LEU A 416 -9.15 27.14 15.25
C LEU A 416 -9.87 27.52 13.94
N GLY A 417 -9.15 28.16 13.03
CA GLY A 417 -9.67 28.55 11.72
C GLY A 417 -9.54 27.45 10.65
N LYS A 418 -9.28 27.88 9.41
CA LYS A 418 -9.07 27.00 8.25
C LYS A 418 -7.81 26.14 8.38
N ARG A 419 -6.75 26.69 8.98
CA ARG A 419 -5.47 26.00 9.20
C ARG A 419 -5.22 25.88 10.70
N PHE A 420 -4.89 24.69 11.16
CA PHE A 420 -4.55 24.43 12.56
C PHE A 420 -3.58 23.25 12.68
N GLN A 421 -3.07 23.01 13.88
CA GLN A 421 -2.11 21.96 14.17
C GLN A 421 -2.67 21.02 15.25
N ILE A 422 -2.42 19.73 15.10
CA ILE A 422 -2.63 18.71 16.14
C ILE A 422 -1.28 18.45 16.80
N GLU A 423 -1.21 18.66 18.11
CA GLU A 423 -0.06 18.42 18.98
C GLU A 423 -0.29 17.18 19.87
N GLY A 424 0.77 16.75 20.58
CA GLY A 424 0.68 15.68 21.59
C GLY A 424 0.74 14.27 20.99
N LEU A 425 1.50 14.11 19.90
CA LEU A 425 1.79 12.82 19.27
C LEU A 425 3.07 12.25 19.87
N ASP A 426 3.16 10.93 19.98
CA ASP A 426 4.26 10.25 20.66
C ASP A 426 5.52 10.15 19.77
N SER A 427 5.35 10.19 18.44
CA SER A 427 6.46 10.05 17.49
C SER A 427 6.22 10.76 16.15
N VAL A 428 7.32 11.02 15.42
CA VAL A 428 7.27 11.57 14.05
C VAL A 428 6.62 10.58 13.08
N THR A 429 6.80 9.28 13.29
CA THR A 429 6.13 8.21 12.54
C THR A 429 4.63 8.25 12.76
N GLU A 430 4.16 8.35 14.01
CA GLU A 430 2.73 8.50 14.30
C GLU A 430 2.14 9.76 13.64
N ALA A 431 2.86 10.89 13.66
CA ALA A 431 2.41 12.10 12.98
C ALA A 431 2.29 11.91 11.46
N ARG A 432 3.23 11.20 10.84
CA ARG A 432 3.16 10.85 9.41
C ARG A 432 1.97 9.97 9.12
N ASP A 433 1.74 8.94 9.92
CA ASP A 433 0.62 8.01 9.75
C ASP A 433 -0.72 8.72 9.95
N LEU A 434 -0.84 9.56 10.97
CA LEU A 434 -2.03 10.38 11.20
C LEU A 434 -2.25 11.37 10.05
N ALA A 435 -1.22 12.07 9.59
CA ALA A 435 -1.33 12.98 8.45
C ALA A 435 -1.75 12.23 7.17
N LEU A 436 -1.22 11.02 6.96
CA LEU A 436 -1.64 10.15 5.87
C LEU A 436 -3.09 9.72 6.02
N MET A 437 -3.54 9.30 7.21
CA MET A 437 -4.93 8.90 7.45
C MET A 437 -5.90 10.09 7.27
N LEU A 438 -5.54 11.26 7.77
CA LEU A 438 -6.32 12.51 7.64
C LEU A 438 -6.43 12.96 6.19
N ARG A 439 -5.34 12.87 5.42
CA ARG A 439 -5.33 13.18 3.99
C ARG A 439 -6.06 12.10 3.19
N ALA A 440 -5.83 10.83 3.53
CA ALA A 440 -6.43 9.68 2.88
C ALA A 440 -7.95 9.72 3.00
N GLY A 441 -8.48 10.21 4.13
CA GLY A 441 -9.90 10.14 4.42
C GLY A 441 -10.44 8.72 4.16
N SER A 442 -11.75 8.59 3.99
CA SER A 442 -12.23 7.52 3.12
C SER A 442 -11.67 7.74 1.72
N LEU A 443 -11.28 6.67 1.02
CA LEU A 443 -10.88 6.67 -0.40
C LEU A 443 -11.50 7.85 -1.16
N ALA A 444 -10.65 8.62 -1.86
CA ALA A 444 -11.07 9.82 -2.59
C ALA A 444 -12.30 9.56 -3.47
N ALA A 445 -12.35 8.36 -4.05
CA ALA A 445 -13.55 7.74 -4.58
C ALA A 445 -13.61 6.24 -4.20
N PRO A 446 -14.81 5.66 -4.07
CA PRO A 446 -14.97 4.21 -3.94
C PRO A 446 -14.20 3.46 -5.04
N VAL A 447 -13.63 2.31 -4.69
CA VAL A 447 -12.95 1.43 -5.64
C VAL A 447 -13.63 0.08 -5.69
N GLU A 448 -13.80 -0.45 -6.90
CA GLU A 448 -14.38 -1.77 -7.14
C GLU A 448 -13.35 -2.68 -7.80
N ILE A 449 -13.32 -3.95 -7.43
CA ILE A 449 -12.44 -4.93 -8.06
C ILE A 449 -13.17 -5.48 -9.28
N ILE A 450 -12.68 -5.13 -10.47
CA ILE A 450 -13.26 -5.56 -11.75
C ILE A 450 -12.58 -6.81 -12.32
N GLU A 451 -11.34 -7.09 -11.90
CA GLU A 451 -10.62 -8.30 -12.27
C GLU A 451 -9.84 -8.85 -11.08
N GLU A 452 -9.87 -10.17 -10.91
CA GLU A 452 -9.13 -10.91 -9.90
C GLU A 452 -8.46 -12.12 -10.55
N ARG A 453 -7.13 -12.19 -10.48
CA ARG A 453 -6.35 -13.37 -10.86
C ARG A 453 -5.53 -13.84 -9.68
N THR A 454 -5.63 -15.12 -9.39
CA THR A 454 -4.86 -15.75 -8.32
C THR A 454 -3.97 -16.82 -8.92
N VAL A 455 -2.68 -16.77 -8.58
CA VAL A 455 -1.73 -17.83 -8.88
C VAL A 455 -1.45 -18.55 -7.58
N GLY A 456 -1.90 -19.80 -7.47
CA GLY A 456 -1.67 -20.61 -6.28
C GLY A 456 -0.16 -20.84 -6.04
N PRO A 457 0.30 -20.88 -4.78
CA PRO A 457 1.71 -21.11 -4.46
C PRO A 457 2.27 -22.40 -5.06
N SER A 458 1.45 -23.47 -5.15
CA SER A 458 1.85 -24.74 -5.75
C SER A 458 2.07 -24.65 -7.27
N LEU A 459 1.25 -23.86 -7.98
CA LEU A 459 1.43 -23.62 -9.41
C LEU A 459 2.66 -22.74 -9.67
N GLY A 460 2.89 -21.71 -8.85
CA GLY A 460 4.12 -20.90 -8.90
C GLY A 460 5.37 -21.74 -8.65
N GLN A 461 5.37 -22.55 -7.59
CA GLN A 461 6.49 -23.44 -7.27
C GLN A 461 6.75 -24.48 -8.37
N ALA A 462 5.69 -25.06 -8.96
CA ALA A 462 5.81 -25.96 -10.09
C ALA A 462 6.44 -25.24 -11.29
N ASN A 463 5.97 -24.03 -11.64
CA ASN A 463 6.53 -23.21 -12.71
C ASN A 463 8.00 -22.86 -12.48
N ILE A 464 8.38 -22.51 -11.24
CA ILE A 464 9.78 -22.28 -10.88
C ILE A 464 10.58 -23.55 -11.11
N SER A 465 10.11 -24.70 -10.59
CA SER A 465 10.87 -25.94 -10.65
C SER A 465 11.06 -26.44 -12.08
N GLU A 466 10.01 -26.40 -12.90
CA GLU A 466 10.05 -26.81 -14.31
C GLU A 466 10.82 -25.80 -15.17
N GLY A 467 10.64 -24.50 -14.93
CA GLY A 467 11.41 -23.45 -15.59
C GLY A 467 12.90 -23.58 -15.30
N PHE A 468 13.27 -23.67 -14.02
CA PHE A 468 14.66 -23.84 -13.60
C PHE A 468 15.27 -25.14 -14.14
N ARG A 469 14.55 -26.26 -14.07
CA ARG A 469 14.99 -27.54 -14.67
C ARG A 469 15.22 -27.40 -16.17
N SER A 470 14.32 -26.75 -16.90
CA SER A 470 14.46 -26.52 -18.34
C SER A 470 15.70 -25.69 -18.66
N VAL A 471 15.96 -24.62 -17.91
CA VAL A 471 17.18 -23.80 -18.06
C VAL A 471 18.43 -24.62 -17.76
N VAL A 472 18.45 -25.36 -16.65
CA VAL A 472 19.61 -26.19 -16.26
C VAL A 472 19.88 -27.28 -17.28
N ILE A 473 18.85 -28.01 -17.74
CA ILE A 473 19.00 -29.05 -18.75
C ILE A 473 19.52 -28.45 -20.06
N GLY A 474 18.91 -27.37 -20.55
CA GLY A 474 19.36 -26.67 -21.76
C GLY A 474 20.80 -26.17 -21.64
N PHE A 475 21.14 -25.58 -20.50
CA PHE A 475 22.50 -25.12 -20.20
C PHE A 475 23.51 -26.28 -20.21
N VAL A 476 23.21 -27.38 -19.51
CA VAL A 476 24.09 -28.57 -19.47
C VAL A 476 24.27 -29.16 -20.87
N LEU A 477 23.22 -29.27 -21.68
CA LEU A 477 23.32 -29.76 -23.06
C LEU A 477 24.25 -28.87 -23.90
N VAL A 478 24.13 -27.55 -23.77
CA VAL A 478 25.02 -26.60 -24.44
C VAL A 478 26.46 -26.75 -23.96
N LEU A 479 26.70 -26.86 -22.65
CA LEU A 479 28.04 -27.06 -22.11
C LEU A 479 28.68 -28.36 -22.62
N VAL A 480 27.90 -29.45 -22.67
CA VAL A 480 28.35 -30.75 -23.20
C VAL A 480 28.68 -30.64 -24.68
N PHE A 481 27.82 -30.00 -25.47
CA PHE A 481 28.06 -29.77 -26.89
C PHE A 481 29.35 -28.96 -27.11
N MET A 482 29.52 -27.85 -26.40
CA MET A 482 30.70 -26.99 -26.50
C MET A 482 31.98 -27.73 -26.09
N ALA A 483 31.94 -28.47 -24.98
CA ALA A 483 33.08 -29.25 -24.52
C ALA A 483 33.46 -30.37 -25.50
N PHE A 484 32.48 -31.06 -26.09
CA PHE A 484 32.73 -32.14 -27.04
C PHE A 484 33.22 -31.61 -28.40
N TYR A 485 32.52 -30.63 -28.97
CA TYR A 485 32.80 -30.13 -30.32
C TYR A 485 34.01 -29.18 -30.38
N TYR A 486 34.21 -28.34 -29.35
CA TYR A 486 35.32 -27.37 -29.28
C TYR A 486 36.46 -27.77 -28.33
N ARG A 487 36.36 -28.91 -27.62
CA ARG A 487 37.40 -29.45 -26.72
C ARG A 487 37.84 -28.40 -25.69
N PHE A 488 39.13 -28.09 -25.62
CA PHE A 488 39.70 -27.16 -24.65
C PHE A 488 39.14 -25.74 -24.79
N PHE A 489 38.99 -25.23 -26.02
CA PHE A 489 38.37 -23.91 -26.25
C PHE A 489 36.90 -23.89 -25.80
N GLY A 490 36.21 -25.01 -25.97
CA GLY A 490 34.86 -25.22 -25.44
C GLY A 490 34.79 -25.10 -23.91
N LEU A 491 35.75 -25.69 -23.19
CA LEU A 491 35.83 -25.58 -21.73
C LEU A 491 36.07 -24.13 -21.26
N VAL A 492 36.90 -23.37 -21.98
CA VAL A 492 37.13 -21.94 -21.68
C VAL A 492 35.86 -21.12 -21.91
N ALA A 493 35.14 -21.36 -23.01
CA ALA A 493 33.85 -20.71 -23.27
C ALA A 493 32.79 -21.08 -22.23
N ASN A 494 32.75 -22.35 -21.80
CA ASN A 494 31.86 -22.81 -20.74
C ASN A 494 32.10 -22.07 -19.42
N LEU A 495 33.36 -21.85 -19.06
CA LEU A 495 33.72 -21.06 -17.88
C LEU A 495 33.25 -19.60 -18.04
N ALA A 496 33.51 -18.97 -19.18
CA ALA A 496 33.07 -17.60 -19.45
C ALA A 496 31.54 -17.46 -19.41
N LEU A 497 30.80 -18.44 -19.95
CA LEU A 497 29.35 -18.46 -19.96
C LEU A 497 28.77 -18.63 -18.54
N ALA A 498 29.34 -19.53 -17.74
CA ALA A 498 28.94 -19.71 -16.34
C ALA A 498 29.17 -18.43 -15.52
N LEU A 499 30.33 -17.77 -15.71
CA LEU A 499 30.63 -16.50 -15.06
C LEU A 499 29.67 -15.39 -15.50
N ASN A 500 29.31 -15.34 -16.79
CA ASN A 500 28.32 -14.39 -17.29
C ASN A 500 26.95 -14.59 -16.62
N LEU A 501 26.50 -15.84 -16.47
CA LEU A 501 25.24 -16.15 -15.79
C LEU A 501 25.27 -15.69 -14.32
N VAL A 502 26.38 -15.96 -13.60
CA VAL A 502 26.58 -15.50 -12.22
C VAL A 502 26.49 -13.97 -12.15
N LEU A 503 27.11 -13.25 -13.07
CA LEU A 503 27.06 -11.79 -13.10
C LEU A 503 25.66 -11.25 -13.42
N ILE A 504 24.90 -11.89 -14.32
CA ILE A 504 23.50 -11.52 -14.59
C ILE A 504 22.67 -11.66 -13.31
N VAL A 505 22.78 -12.80 -12.62
CA VAL A 505 22.08 -13.06 -11.35
C VAL A 505 22.49 -12.04 -10.28
N ALA A 506 23.78 -11.72 -10.20
CA ALA A 506 24.31 -10.74 -9.25
C ALA A 506 23.76 -9.34 -9.52
N VAL A 507 23.71 -8.90 -10.78
CA VAL A 507 23.16 -7.58 -11.16
C VAL A 507 21.66 -7.51 -10.89
N LEU A 508 20.90 -8.56 -11.21
CA LEU A 508 19.46 -8.61 -10.90
C LEU A 508 19.20 -8.55 -9.39
N SER A 509 20.05 -9.23 -8.61
CA SER A 509 19.99 -9.20 -7.13
C SER A 509 20.40 -7.83 -6.60
N LEU A 510 21.46 -7.20 -7.13
CA LEU A 510 21.91 -5.89 -6.68
C LEU A 510 20.88 -4.78 -6.98
N LEU A 511 20.26 -4.82 -8.16
CA LEU A 511 19.24 -3.86 -8.58
C LEU A 511 17.84 -4.16 -8.01
N GLN A 512 17.68 -5.26 -7.27
CA GLN A 512 16.39 -5.74 -6.75
C GLN A 512 15.31 -5.81 -7.86
N ALA A 513 15.72 -6.25 -9.06
CA ALA A 513 14.81 -6.39 -10.18
C ALA A 513 13.92 -7.64 -9.99
N THR A 514 12.63 -7.52 -10.30
CA THR A 514 11.69 -8.63 -10.20
C THR A 514 11.81 -9.57 -11.40
N LEU A 515 12.18 -10.83 -11.15
CA LEU A 515 12.23 -11.89 -12.14
C LEU A 515 10.84 -12.49 -12.39
N THR A 516 10.41 -12.53 -13.64
CA THR A 516 9.13 -13.13 -14.09
C THR A 516 9.38 -14.30 -15.04
N LEU A 517 8.35 -15.07 -15.41
CA LEU A 517 8.48 -16.13 -16.42
C LEU A 517 9.07 -15.62 -17.76
N PRO A 518 8.59 -14.49 -18.33
CA PRO A 518 9.25 -13.86 -19.47
C PRO A 518 10.70 -13.47 -19.20
N GLY A 519 11.03 -13.02 -17.99
CA GLY A 519 12.41 -12.72 -17.58
C GLY A 519 13.32 -13.95 -17.64
N VAL A 520 12.83 -15.11 -17.17
CA VAL A 520 13.56 -16.39 -17.29
C VAL A 520 13.79 -16.75 -18.76
N ALA A 521 12.78 -16.59 -19.62
CA ALA A 521 12.95 -16.81 -21.06
C ALA A 521 13.98 -15.84 -21.69
N GLY A 522 14.01 -14.58 -21.23
CA GLY A 522 15.02 -13.60 -21.60
C GLY A 522 16.44 -14.02 -21.22
N ILE A 523 16.64 -14.55 -20.01
CA ILE A 523 17.93 -15.10 -19.57
C ILE A 523 18.36 -16.26 -20.48
N VAL A 524 17.45 -17.17 -20.80
CA VAL A 524 17.72 -18.29 -21.73
C VAL A 524 18.14 -17.77 -23.11
N LEU A 525 17.44 -16.76 -23.63
CA LEU A 525 17.78 -16.13 -24.90
C LEU A 525 19.18 -15.49 -24.85
N THR A 526 19.50 -14.75 -23.79
CA THR A 526 20.82 -14.14 -23.59
C THR A 526 21.93 -15.19 -23.52
N VAL A 527 21.70 -16.30 -22.82
CA VAL A 527 22.65 -17.42 -22.75
C VAL A 527 22.84 -18.03 -24.14
N GLY A 528 21.78 -18.24 -24.91
CA GLY A 528 21.85 -18.73 -26.28
C GLY A 528 22.67 -17.82 -27.19
N MET A 529 22.42 -16.51 -27.17
CA MET A 529 23.18 -15.52 -27.94
C MET A 529 24.66 -15.46 -27.52
N ALA A 530 24.96 -15.58 -26.22
CA ALA A 530 26.33 -15.60 -25.72
C ALA A 530 27.11 -16.83 -26.22
N VAL A 531 26.44 -17.98 -26.33
CA VAL A 531 27.02 -19.20 -26.89
C VAL A 531 27.27 -19.03 -28.39
N ASP A 532 26.30 -18.51 -29.13
CA ASP A 532 26.40 -18.27 -30.57
C ASP A 532 27.58 -17.34 -30.91
N ALA A 533 27.78 -16.26 -30.15
CA ALA A 533 28.93 -15.38 -30.31
C ALA A 533 30.27 -16.12 -30.14
N ASN A 534 30.38 -17.02 -29.16
CA ASN A 534 31.58 -17.84 -28.97
C ASN A 534 31.79 -18.83 -30.12
N VAL A 535 30.70 -19.44 -30.60
CA VAL A 535 30.70 -20.36 -31.76
C VAL A 535 31.21 -19.64 -33.01
N LEU A 536 30.70 -18.44 -33.32
CA LEU A 536 31.14 -17.62 -34.45
C LEU A 536 32.63 -17.30 -34.38
N ILE A 537 33.12 -16.88 -33.21
CA ILE A 537 34.55 -16.60 -32.99
C ILE A 537 35.38 -17.87 -33.22
N PHE A 538 34.95 -19.01 -32.67
CA PHE A 538 35.71 -20.27 -32.79
C PHE A 538 35.71 -20.83 -34.20
N GLU A 539 34.60 -20.78 -34.93
CA GLU A 539 34.58 -21.20 -36.33
C GLU A 539 35.43 -20.27 -37.19
N ARG A 540 35.41 -18.95 -36.92
CA ARG A 540 36.28 -18.02 -37.62
C ARG A 540 37.76 -18.30 -37.36
N ILE A 541 38.13 -18.56 -36.10
CA ILE A 541 39.51 -18.95 -35.75
C ILE A 541 39.91 -20.25 -36.46
N ARG A 542 39.03 -21.27 -36.51
CA ARG A 542 39.31 -22.52 -37.24
C ARG A 542 39.46 -22.29 -38.74
N GLU A 543 38.64 -21.43 -39.33
CA GLU A 543 38.70 -21.08 -40.75
C GLU A 543 40.03 -20.40 -41.08
N GLU A 544 40.44 -19.41 -40.29
CA GLU A 544 41.72 -18.71 -40.46
C GLU A 544 42.92 -19.66 -40.31
N ILE A 545 42.89 -20.56 -39.32
CA ILE A 545 43.94 -21.57 -39.14
C ILE A 545 43.99 -22.53 -40.34
N ARG A 546 42.84 -22.94 -40.90
CA ARG A 546 42.79 -23.77 -42.12
C ARG A 546 43.34 -23.03 -43.35
N ASN A 547 43.16 -21.72 -43.41
CA ASN A 547 43.70 -20.86 -44.46
C ASN A 547 45.20 -20.55 -44.29
N GLY A 548 45.86 -21.11 -43.25
CA GLY A 548 47.30 -21.02 -43.03
C GLY A 548 47.74 -19.89 -42.09
N SER A 549 46.79 -19.17 -41.48
CA SER A 549 47.10 -18.19 -40.43
C SER A 549 47.64 -18.91 -39.19
N THR A 550 48.69 -18.35 -38.56
CA THR A 550 49.28 -18.96 -37.35
C THR A 550 48.36 -18.81 -36.13
N PRO A 551 48.23 -19.84 -35.27
CA PRO A 551 47.34 -19.84 -34.10
C PRO A 551 47.64 -18.82 -32.99
#